data_AF-A0A7G9YXS3-F1
#
_entry.id   AF-A0A7G9YXS3-F1
#
_cell.length_a   1.000
_cell.length_b   1.000
_cell.length_c   1.000
_cell.angle_alpha   90.00
_cell.angle_beta   90.00
_cell.angle_gamma   90.00
#
_symmetry.space_group_name_H-M   'P 1'
#
loop_
_entity.id
_entity.type
_entity.pdbx_description
1 polymer ?
#
loop_
_entity_poly.entity_id
_entity_poly.type
_entity_poly.pdbx_seq_one_letter_code
_entity_poly.pdbx_strand_id
1 'polypeptide(L)'
;MEEKESEVTKAVREAVVKAVEKGEDTKEKVVEITRDAVKKTLEGAEVTREKVESVAKDAMKGAIEGARKTEADAAEVTKGAAEGIIEGTKQAGVKAADLAEHAAEAALDSAKEAGDKAVDMVKDVVKGFLGKESEVTKAVREAVVKAVEKGEDTKEKVVEITRDAVKKTLEGAEVTREKVESVAKDAMKGAIEGARKTEADAAEVTKGAAEGIIEGTKQAGAKAADLAEHAAEAALDSAKEAGDKAVDMVKGVVKGFLEAVKEVLEKKKE
;
A
#
# COMPACT_ATOMS: atom_id res chain seq x y z
N MET A 1 14.64 27.60 14.38
CA MET A 1 15.68 26.55 14.39
C MET A 1 15.75 26.04 12.96
N GLU A 2 16.87 26.23 12.26
CA GLU A 2 17.07 25.52 10.99
C GLU A 2 17.16 24.02 11.30
N GLU A 3 16.33 23.21 10.67
CA GLU A 3 16.50 21.76 10.72
C GLU A 3 17.88 21.43 10.17
N LYS A 4 18.67 20.68 10.94
CA LYS A 4 19.95 20.17 10.44
C LYS A 4 19.65 19.26 9.25
N GLU A 5 20.29 19.56 8.13
CA GLU A 5 20.27 18.70 6.95
C GLU A 5 20.71 17.28 7.31
N SER A 6 19.97 16.28 6.79
CA SER A 6 20.30 14.87 6.99
C SER A 6 21.58 14.49 6.25
N GLU A 7 22.40 13.64 6.88
CA GLU A 7 23.64 13.09 6.28
C GLU A 7 23.35 12.34 4.96
N VAL A 8 22.19 11.69 4.85
CA VAL A 8 21.77 11.00 3.62
C VAL A 8 21.49 12.01 2.51
N THR A 9 20.72 13.07 2.81
CA THR A 9 20.44 14.16 1.86
C THR A 9 21.73 14.75 1.31
N LYS A 10 22.65 15.10 2.21
CA LYS A 10 23.93 15.70 1.84
C LYS A 10 24.79 14.76 1.00
N ALA A 11 24.95 13.50 1.43
CA ALA A 11 25.78 12.52 0.75
C ALA A 11 25.27 12.23 -0.67
N VAL A 12 23.96 12.01 -0.83
CA VAL A 12 23.36 11.78 -2.16
C VAL A 12 23.51 13.02 -3.03
N ARG A 13 23.21 14.21 -2.51
CA ARG A 13 23.32 15.47 -3.27
C ARG A 13 24.73 15.68 -3.83
N GLU A 14 25.74 15.57 -2.97
CA GLU A 14 27.14 15.77 -3.37
C GLU A 14 27.61 14.72 -4.39
N ALA A 15 27.19 13.46 -4.22
CA ALA A 15 27.51 12.39 -5.15
C ALA A 15 26.84 12.59 -6.53
N VAL A 16 25.56 12.99 -6.56
CA VAL A 16 24.85 13.28 -7.81
C VAL A 16 25.48 14.47 -8.53
N VAL A 17 25.78 15.57 -7.83
CA VAL A 17 26.46 16.73 -8.43
C VAL A 17 27.77 16.30 -9.10
N LYS A 18 28.59 15.53 -8.37
CA LYS A 18 29.89 15.07 -8.87
C LYS A 18 29.76 14.13 -10.06
N ALA A 19 28.74 13.27 -10.10
CA ALA A 19 28.51 12.38 -11.24
C ALA A 19 28.12 13.17 -12.50
N VAL A 20 27.24 14.16 -12.36
CA VAL A 20 26.81 15.03 -13.46
C VAL A 20 27.99 15.87 -13.98
N GLU A 21 28.78 16.49 -13.09
CA GLU A 21 29.95 17.32 -13.47
C GLU A 21 31.01 16.52 -14.23
N LYS A 22 31.12 15.21 -13.96
CA LYS A 22 32.01 14.29 -14.68
C LYS A 22 31.45 13.81 -16.02
N GLY A 23 30.21 14.16 -16.36
CA GLY A 23 29.52 13.68 -17.54
C GLY A 23 29.23 12.18 -17.51
N GLU A 24 29.07 11.59 -16.32
CA GLU A 24 28.67 10.19 -16.19
C GLU A 24 27.20 10.01 -16.61
N ASP A 25 26.80 8.77 -16.95
CA ASP A 25 25.40 8.45 -17.25
C ASP A 25 24.55 8.70 -16.00
N THR A 26 23.76 9.77 -16.03
CA THR A 26 22.93 10.22 -14.90
C THR A 26 21.88 9.20 -14.52
N LYS A 27 21.35 8.44 -15.48
CA LYS A 27 20.32 7.45 -15.21
C LYS A 27 20.90 6.28 -14.42
N GLU A 28 22.03 5.73 -14.85
CA GLU A 28 22.68 4.60 -14.15
C GLU A 28 23.31 5.05 -12.83
N LYS A 29 24.03 6.18 -12.82
CA LYS A 29 24.74 6.63 -11.62
C LYS A 29 23.82 7.06 -10.49
N VAL A 30 22.71 7.72 -10.78
CA VAL A 30 21.78 8.14 -9.72
C VAL A 30 21.17 6.90 -9.04
N VAL A 31 20.84 5.85 -9.80
CA VAL A 31 20.38 4.56 -9.24
C VAL A 31 21.42 4.01 -8.28
N GLU A 32 22.69 3.91 -8.70
CA GLU A 32 23.76 3.39 -7.84
C GLU A 32 23.96 4.23 -6.58
N ILE A 33 24.04 5.56 -6.73
CA ILE A 33 24.27 6.49 -5.62
C ILE A 33 23.16 6.36 -4.57
N THR A 34 21.91 6.41 -5.01
CA THR A 34 20.76 6.36 -4.10
C THR A 34 20.61 4.96 -3.48
N ARG A 35 20.76 3.90 -4.27
CA ARG A 35 20.77 2.52 -3.77
C ARG A 35 21.79 2.31 -2.69
N ASP A 36 23.03 2.71 -2.94
CA ASP A 36 24.13 2.45 -2.01
C ASP A 36 23.98 3.29 -0.73
N ALA A 37 23.49 4.53 -0.85
CA ALA A 37 23.19 5.38 0.31
C ALA A 37 22.06 4.81 1.17
N VAL A 38 20.94 4.38 0.55
CA VAL A 38 19.80 3.78 1.23
C VAL A 38 20.22 2.46 1.89
N LYS A 39 20.86 1.57 1.12
CA LYS A 39 21.36 0.28 1.61
C LYS A 39 22.27 0.45 2.82
N LYS A 40 23.31 1.26 2.70
CA LYS A 40 24.29 1.48 3.78
C LYS A 40 23.65 2.05 5.05
N THR A 41 22.60 2.86 4.91
CA THR A 41 21.92 3.48 6.07
C THR A 41 20.96 2.52 6.76
N LEU A 42 20.35 1.61 6.00
CA LEU A 42 19.43 0.61 6.52
C LEU A 42 20.14 -0.67 6.99
N GLU A 43 21.32 -1.00 6.44
CA GLU A 43 22.13 -2.13 6.88
C GLU A 43 22.65 -1.97 8.32
N GLY A 44 22.58 -3.04 9.11
CA GLY A 44 23.19 -3.12 10.45
C GLY A 44 22.39 -2.50 11.60
N ALA A 45 21.18 -1.97 11.34
CA ALA A 45 20.27 -1.45 12.36
C ALA A 45 18.91 -2.15 12.29
N GLU A 46 18.11 -2.00 13.35
CA GLU A 46 16.69 -2.36 13.27
C GLU A 46 16.02 -1.48 12.21
N VAL A 47 15.44 -2.12 11.19
CA VAL A 47 14.78 -1.43 10.09
C VAL A 47 13.31 -1.29 10.42
N THR A 48 12.92 -0.08 10.81
CA THR A 48 11.52 0.31 11.03
C THR A 48 10.95 1.03 9.81
N ARG A 49 9.62 1.11 9.73
CA ARG A 49 8.92 1.88 8.70
C ARG A 49 9.35 3.33 8.67
N GLU A 50 9.33 4.01 9.82
CA GLU A 50 9.72 5.42 9.94
C GLU A 50 11.13 5.66 9.39
N LYS A 51 12.07 4.77 9.71
CA LYS A 51 13.45 4.88 9.24
C LYS A 51 13.55 4.69 7.72
N VAL A 52 12.80 3.74 7.15
CA VAL A 52 12.77 3.55 5.69
C VAL A 52 12.17 4.76 4.99
N GLU A 53 11.06 5.28 5.48
CA GLU A 53 10.43 6.47 4.93
C GLU A 53 11.34 7.70 5.02
N SER A 54 12.01 7.92 6.16
CA SER A 54 12.91 9.06 6.33
C SER A 54 14.12 8.96 5.40
N VAL A 55 14.75 7.77 5.31
CA VAL A 55 15.92 7.53 4.44
C VAL A 55 15.54 7.65 2.96
N ALA A 56 14.37 7.15 2.57
CA ALA A 56 13.86 7.31 1.21
C ALA A 56 13.59 8.79 0.86
N LYS A 57 12.92 9.55 1.75
CA LYS A 57 12.69 10.99 1.57
C LYS A 57 14.00 11.76 1.45
N ASP A 58 14.96 11.49 2.33
CA ASP A 58 16.26 12.14 2.33
C ASP A 58 17.07 11.82 1.07
N ALA A 59 17.11 10.56 0.65
CA ALA A 59 17.81 10.16 -0.56
C ALA A 59 17.18 10.82 -1.80
N MET A 60 15.85 10.83 -1.88
CA MET A 60 15.13 11.46 -2.98
C MET A 60 15.36 12.97 -3.01
N LYS A 61 15.27 13.64 -1.86
CA LYS A 61 15.54 15.07 -1.72
C LYS A 61 16.97 15.41 -2.11
N GLY A 62 17.95 14.64 -1.65
CA GLY A 62 19.35 14.81 -2.03
C GLY A 62 19.56 14.72 -3.55
N ALA A 63 18.93 13.74 -4.19
CA ALA A 63 19.01 13.57 -5.64
C ALA A 63 18.36 14.74 -6.39
N ILE A 64 17.17 15.19 -5.98
CA ILE A 64 16.46 16.33 -6.57
C ILE A 64 17.26 17.63 -6.40
N GLU A 65 17.81 17.89 -5.21
CA GLU A 65 18.67 19.06 -4.98
C GLU A 65 19.96 19.00 -5.79
N GLY A 66 20.52 17.80 -5.97
CA GLY A 66 21.69 17.57 -6.82
C GLY A 66 21.38 17.94 -8.27
N ALA A 67 20.27 17.44 -8.81
CA ALA A 67 19.81 17.77 -10.16
C ALA A 67 19.59 19.28 -10.35
N ARG A 68 18.98 19.95 -9.36
CA ARG A 68 18.76 21.40 -9.40
C ARG A 68 20.07 22.20 -9.44
N LYS A 69 21.09 21.77 -8.71
CA LYS A 69 22.40 22.44 -8.70
C LYS A 69 23.17 22.31 -10.01
N THR A 70 22.94 21.23 -10.75
CA THR A 70 23.65 20.95 -12.00
C THR A 70 22.78 21.11 -13.25
N GLU A 71 21.56 21.61 -13.10
CA GLU A 71 20.54 21.72 -14.17
C GLU A 71 20.31 20.38 -14.92
N ALA A 72 20.52 19.25 -14.26
CA ALA A 72 20.27 17.92 -14.84
C ALA A 72 18.75 17.69 -15.03
N ASP A 73 18.36 16.79 -15.95
CA ASP A 73 16.95 16.46 -16.15
C ASP A 73 16.36 15.89 -14.85
N ALA A 74 15.57 16.72 -14.17
CA ALA A 74 14.95 16.37 -12.91
C ALA A 74 14.09 15.12 -13.02
N ALA A 75 13.46 14.85 -14.17
CA ALA A 75 12.63 13.67 -14.35
C ALA A 75 13.48 12.40 -14.39
N GLU A 76 14.61 12.41 -15.12
CA GLU A 76 15.52 11.26 -15.16
C GLU A 76 16.20 10.99 -13.82
N VAL A 77 16.68 12.05 -13.14
CA VAL A 77 17.28 11.91 -11.80
C VAL A 77 16.26 11.40 -10.80
N THR A 78 15.05 11.94 -10.79
CA THR A 78 13.99 11.50 -9.87
C THR A 78 13.59 10.05 -10.14
N LYS A 79 13.51 9.64 -11.42
CA LYS A 79 13.26 8.25 -11.79
C LYS A 79 14.36 7.31 -11.28
N GLY A 80 15.62 7.63 -11.57
CA GLY A 80 16.75 6.82 -11.12
C GLY A 80 16.86 6.76 -9.60
N ALA A 81 16.55 7.87 -8.92
CA ALA A 81 16.54 7.92 -7.47
C ALA A 81 15.45 7.02 -6.87
N ALA A 82 14.24 7.01 -7.44
CA ALA A 82 13.18 6.10 -7.01
C ALA A 82 13.57 4.63 -7.23
N GLU A 83 14.14 4.28 -8.39
CA GLU A 83 14.65 2.92 -8.68
C GLU A 83 15.73 2.50 -7.67
N GLY A 84 16.69 3.38 -7.40
CA GLY A 84 17.77 3.11 -6.45
C GLY A 84 17.29 3.03 -5.00
N ILE A 85 16.37 3.88 -4.56
CA ILE A 85 15.75 3.81 -3.23
C ILE A 85 15.08 2.45 -3.01
N ILE A 86 14.29 2.01 -3.98
CA ILE A 86 13.58 0.74 -3.95
C ILE A 86 14.58 -0.44 -3.91
N GLU A 87 15.60 -0.42 -4.77
CA GLU A 87 16.63 -1.46 -4.81
C GLU A 87 17.46 -1.48 -3.52
N GLY A 88 17.84 -0.32 -2.98
CA GLY A 88 18.62 -0.19 -1.76
C GLY A 88 17.87 -0.71 -0.55
N THR A 89 16.57 -0.42 -0.47
CA THR A 89 15.68 -0.94 0.57
C THR A 89 15.59 -2.47 0.48
N LYS A 90 15.42 -3.04 -0.72
CA LYS A 90 15.45 -4.50 -0.92
C LYS A 90 16.78 -5.13 -0.49
N GLN A 91 17.90 -4.51 -0.86
CA GLN A 91 19.23 -5.06 -0.59
C GLN A 91 19.64 -4.97 0.88
N ALA A 92 19.05 -4.09 1.68
CA ALA A 92 19.34 -3.95 3.11
C ALA A 92 18.78 -5.11 3.98
N GLY A 93 18.38 -6.24 3.39
CA GLY A 93 17.87 -7.41 4.11
C GLY A 93 16.47 -7.20 4.69
N VAL A 94 15.76 -6.18 4.20
CA VAL A 94 14.41 -5.82 4.62
C VAL A 94 13.45 -6.87 4.07
N LYS A 95 13.09 -7.85 4.91
CA LYS A 95 12.30 -9.02 4.50
C LYS A 95 10.86 -8.70 4.10
N ALA A 96 10.37 -7.48 4.33
CA ALA A 96 8.99 -7.10 4.06
C ALA A 96 8.89 -6.36 2.72
N ALA A 97 8.11 -6.89 1.78
CA ALA A 97 7.64 -6.15 0.61
C ALA A 97 7.04 -4.79 1.03
N ASP A 98 6.37 -4.78 2.19
CA ASP A 98 5.73 -3.62 2.83
C ASP A 98 6.67 -2.43 3.04
N LEU A 99 7.94 -2.66 3.40
CA LEU A 99 8.87 -1.55 3.62
C LEU A 99 9.38 -0.95 2.31
N ALA A 100 9.51 -1.77 1.27
CA ALA A 100 9.85 -1.26 -0.05
C ALA A 100 8.67 -0.51 -0.69
N GLU A 101 7.43 -0.88 -0.37
CA GLU A 101 6.24 -0.07 -0.69
C GLU A 101 6.29 1.30 -0.01
N HIS A 102 6.56 1.36 1.30
CA HIS A 102 6.73 2.64 1.98
C HIS A 102 7.89 3.49 1.43
N ALA A 103 8.99 2.86 1.02
CA ALA A 103 10.09 3.56 0.34
C ALA A 103 9.64 4.14 -1.01
N ALA A 104 8.84 3.40 -1.77
CA ALA A 104 8.29 3.83 -3.06
C ALA A 104 7.28 4.98 -2.89
N GLU A 105 6.45 4.95 -1.84
CA GLU A 105 5.52 6.03 -1.48
C GLU A 105 6.26 7.28 -1.01
N ALA A 106 7.27 7.13 -0.15
CA ALA A 106 8.12 8.21 0.30
C ALA A 106 8.84 8.89 -0.88
N ALA A 107 9.36 8.10 -1.83
CA ALA A 107 9.96 8.61 -3.05
C ALA A 107 8.93 9.38 -3.90
N LEU A 108 7.70 8.88 -4.03
CA LEU A 108 6.61 9.54 -4.75
C LEU A 108 6.22 10.88 -4.11
N ASP A 109 6.16 10.94 -2.78
CA ASP A 109 5.85 12.17 -2.05
C ASP A 109 6.93 13.23 -2.25
N SER A 110 8.20 12.85 -2.13
CA SER A 110 9.33 13.76 -2.40
C SER A 110 9.39 14.19 -3.87
N ALA A 111 8.98 13.35 -4.82
CA ALA A 111 8.93 13.71 -6.23
C ALA A 111 7.98 14.89 -6.53
N LYS A 112 6.97 15.13 -5.68
CA LYS A 112 6.05 16.28 -5.82
C LYS A 112 6.80 17.62 -5.79
N GLU A 113 7.94 17.67 -5.09
CA GLU A 113 8.79 18.87 -5.06
C GLU A 113 9.48 19.13 -6.41
N ALA A 114 9.65 18.11 -7.25
CA ALA A 114 10.27 18.22 -8.58
C ALA A 114 9.26 18.50 -9.71
N GLY A 115 7.95 18.40 -9.45
CA GLY A 115 6.87 18.70 -10.39
C GLY A 115 6.24 17.47 -11.07
N ASP A 116 5.16 17.71 -11.83
CA ASP A 116 4.24 16.66 -12.31
C ASP A 116 4.92 15.58 -13.17
N LYS A 117 5.82 15.97 -14.08
CA LYS A 117 6.57 15.01 -14.93
C LYS A 117 7.40 14.04 -14.09
N ALA A 118 8.01 14.54 -13.01
CA ALA A 118 8.82 13.73 -12.11
C ALA A 118 7.93 12.77 -11.30
N VAL A 119 6.78 13.26 -10.82
CA VAL A 119 5.76 12.44 -10.15
C VAL A 119 5.29 11.30 -11.06
N ASP A 120 4.98 11.57 -12.32
CA ASP A 120 4.50 10.54 -13.25
C ASP A 120 5.57 9.48 -13.56
N MET A 121 6.84 9.86 -13.70
CA MET A 121 7.93 8.88 -13.83
C MET A 121 8.08 7.99 -12.60
N VAL A 122 7.97 8.57 -11.39
CA VAL A 122 8.03 7.78 -10.15
C VAL A 122 6.82 6.88 -10.02
N LYS A 123 5.61 7.33 -10.39
CA LYS A 123 4.43 6.44 -10.43
C LYS A 123 4.67 5.24 -11.34
N ASP A 124 5.33 5.42 -12.48
CA ASP A 124 5.62 4.31 -13.39
C ASP A 124 6.63 3.33 -12.81
N VAL A 125 7.66 3.82 -12.09
CA VAL A 125 8.59 2.99 -11.31
C VAL A 125 7.84 2.21 -10.22
N VAL A 126 7.00 2.90 -9.44
CA VAL A 126 6.20 2.30 -8.36
C VAL A 126 5.26 1.22 -8.91
N LYS A 127 4.57 1.46 -10.03
CA LYS A 127 3.72 0.45 -10.71
C LYS A 127 4.53 -0.74 -11.22
N GLY A 128 5.70 -0.50 -11.80
CA GLY A 128 6.60 -1.58 -12.22
C GLY A 128 7.07 -2.43 -11.05
N PHE A 129 7.22 -1.82 -9.88
CA PHE A 129 7.64 -2.46 -8.65
C PHE A 129 6.53 -3.23 -7.92
N LEU A 130 5.40 -2.57 -7.63
CA LEU A 130 4.27 -3.14 -6.87
C LEU A 130 3.33 -4.00 -7.74
N GLY A 131 3.47 -3.89 -9.06
CA GLY A 131 2.51 -4.46 -10.01
C GLY A 131 1.28 -3.57 -10.20
N LYS A 132 0.33 -4.04 -11.01
CA LYS A 132 -0.97 -3.37 -11.17
C LYS A 132 -1.79 -3.56 -9.89
N GLU A 133 -1.93 -2.49 -9.13
CA GLU A 133 -2.90 -2.41 -8.05
C GLU A 133 -4.33 -2.52 -8.61
N SER A 134 -5.21 -3.25 -7.92
CA SER A 134 -6.63 -3.31 -8.30
C SER A 134 -7.35 -2.02 -7.89
N GLU A 135 -8.29 -1.56 -8.72
CA GLU A 135 -9.10 -0.37 -8.43
C GLU A 135 -9.91 -0.53 -7.12
N VAL A 136 -10.27 -1.76 -6.74
CA VAL A 136 -10.97 -2.06 -5.48
C VAL A 136 -10.03 -1.84 -4.29
N THR A 137 -8.80 -2.36 -4.36
CA THR A 137 -7.78 -2.18 -3.32
C THR A 137 -7.55 -0.70 -3.06
N LYS A 138 -7.28 0.06 -4.13
CA LYS A 138 -7.04 1.49 -4.06
C LYS A 138 -8.23 2.27 -3.49
N ALA A 139 -9.43 2.00 -3.99
CA ALA A 139 -10.63 2.71 -3.57
C ALA A 139 -10.94 2.48 -2.09
N VAL A 140 -10.85 1.24 -1.62
CA VAL A 140 -11.08 0.90 -0.21
C VAL A 140 -10.00 1.53 0.66
N ARG A 141 -8.72 1.39 0.30
CA ARG A 141 -7.60 1.97 1.05
C ARG A 141 -7.76 3.47 1.24
N GLU A 142 -7.94 4.23 0.15
CA GLU A 142 -8.06 5.68 0.23
C GLU A 142 -9.28 6.13 1.03
N ALA A 143 -10.39 5.40 0.93
CA ALA A 143 -11.60 5.71 1.68
C ALA A 143 -11.42 5.43 3.18
N VAL A 144 -10.77 4.31 3.55
CA VAL A 144 -10.46 3.98 4.95
C VAL A 144 -9.50 5.02 5.54
N VAL A 145 -8.44 5.39 4.83
CA VAL A 145 -7.51 6.45 5.26
C VAL A 145 -8.26 7.74 5.56
N LYS A 146 -9.07 8.21 4.60
CA LYS A 146 -9.85 9.45 4.76
C LYS A 146 -10.85 9.38 5.91
N ALA A 147 -11.46 8.22 6.15
CA ALA A 147 -12.40 8.05 7.26
C ALA A 147 -11.69 8.16 8.61
N VAL A 148 -10.55 7.49 8.77
CA VAL A 148 -9.76 7.54 10.01
C VAL A 148 -9.21 8.94 10.25
N GLU A 149 -8.68 9.62 9.22
CA GLU A 149 -8.17 10.99 9.32
C GLU A 149 -9.25 12.00 9.75
N LYS A 150 -10.51 11.74 9.40
CA LYS A 150 -11.66 12.55 9.83
C LYS A 150 -12.16 12.20 11.24
N GLY A 151 -11.59 11.18 11.88
CA GLY A 151 -12.04 10.68 13.17
C GLY A 151 -13.43 10.02 13.11
N GLU A 152 -13.82 9.47 11.95
CA GLU A 152 -15.06 8.70 11.83
C GLU A 152 -14.94 7.38 12.61
N ASP A 153 -16.07 6.79 13.00
CA ASP A 153 -16.10 5.47 13.64
C ASP A 153 -15.53 4.42 12.66
N THR A 154 -14.33 3.93 12.95
CA THR A 154 -13.59 3.00 12.09
C THR A 154 -14.37 1.72 11.85
N LYS A 155 -15.06 1.20 12.87
CA LYS A 155 -15.80 -0.04 12.76
C LYS A 155 -16.97 0.12 11.80
N GLU A 156 -17.82 1.11 12.00
CA GLU A 156 -19.00 1.31 11.14
C GLU A 156 -18.57 1.74 9.73
N LYS A 157 -17.60 2.65 9.64
CA LYS A 157 -17.24 3.25 8.34
C LYS A 157 -16.49 2.29 7.43
N VAL A 158 -15.63 1.44 7.98
CA VAL A 158 -14.94 0.41 7.18
C VAL A 158 -15.95 -0.59 6.62
N VAL A 159 -16.97 -0.99 7.39
CA VAL A 159 -18.04 -1.86 6.91
C VAL A 159 -18.73 -1.23 5.69
N GLU A 160 -19.15 0.03 5.79
CA GLU A 160 -19.81 0.74 4.69
C GLU A 160 -18.93 0.87 3.45
N ILE A 161 -17.70 1.35 3.62
CA ILE A 161 -16.73 1.53 2.53
C ILE A 161 -16.52 0.22 1.79
N THR A 162 -16.26 -0.85 2.53
CA THR A 162 -15.92 -2.15 1.97
C THR A 162 -17.15 -2.78 1.30
N ARG A 163 -18.31 -2.70 1.94
CA ARG A 163 -19.60 -3.15 1.38
C ARG A 163 -19.90 -2.47 0.07
N ASP A 164 -19.81 -1.14 0.02
CA ASP A 164 -20.18 -0.37 -1.15
C ASP A 164 -19.21 -0.62 -2.32
N ALA A 165 -17.91 -0.75 -2.03
CA ALA A 165 -16.90 -1.10 -3.04
C ALA A 165 -17.13 -2.51 -3.63
N VAL A 166 -17.36 -3.50 -2.77
CA VAL A 166 -17.62 -4.89 -3.19
C VAL A 166 -18.92 -4.97 -3.99
N LYS A 167 -20.01 -4.40 -3.46
CA LYS A 167 -21.32 -4.34 -4.11
C LYS A 167 -21.21 -3.72 -5.49
N LYS A 168 -20.66 -2.51 -5.58
CA LYS A 168 -20.54 -1.77 -6.86
C LYS A 168 -19.73 -2.54 -7.91
N THR A 169 -18.73 -3.31 -7.49
CA THR A 169 -17.86 -4.07 -8.40
C THR A 169 -18.53 -5.36 -8.91
N LEU A 170 -19.39 -5.96 -8.07
CA LEU A 170 -20.10 -7.19 -8.39
C LEU A 170 -21.46 -6.93 -9.06
N GLU A 171 -22.09 -5.78 -8.82
CA GLU A 171 -23.34 -5.38 -9.46
C GLU A 171 -23.18 -5.21 -10.99
N GLY A 172 -24.19 -5.67 -11.75
CA GLY A 172 -24.27 -5.47 -13.20
C GLY A 172 -23.36 -6.38 -14.04
N ALA A 173 -22.62 -7.30 -13.43
CA ALA A 173 -21.77 -8.29 -14.10
C ALA A 173 -22.20 -9.72 -13.78
N GLU A 174 -21.73 -10.69 -14.57
CA GLU A 174 -21.84 -12.09 -14.18
C GLU A 174 -20.99 -12.34 -12.92
N VAL A 175 -21.67 -12.65 -11.82
CA VAL A 175 -21.01 -12.90 -10.53
C VAL A 175 -20.57 -14.36 -10.48
N THR A 176 -19.28 -14.58 -10.70
CA THR A 176 -18.62 -15.88 -10.55
C THR A 176 -17.91 -15.98 -9.20
N ARG A 177 -17.64 -17.20 -8.75
CA ARG A 177 -16.85 -17.47 -7.54
C ARG A 177 -15.48 -16.79 -7.59
N GLU A 178 -14.76 -16.95 -8.70
CA GLU A 178 -13.43 -16.36 -8.89
C GLU A 178 -13.46 -14.83 -8.78
N LYS A 179 -14.46 -14.17 -9.37
CA LYS A 179 -14.61 -12.72 -9.28
C LYS A 179 -14.89 -12.27 -7.85
N VAL A 180 -15.76 -12.99 -7.13
CA VAL A 180 -16.06 -12.70 -5.72
C VAL A 180 -14.82 -12.87 -4.85
N GLU A 181 -14.08 -13.97 -5.01
CA GLU A 181 -12.84 -14.20 -4.27
C GLU A 181 -11.80 -13.10 -4.54
N SER A 182 -11.61 -12.71 -5.80
CA SER A 182 -10.68 -11.64 -6.16
C SER A 182 -11.11 -10.30 -5.55
N VAL A 183 -12.38 -9.92 -5.68
CA VAL A 183 -12.89 -8.65 -5.13
C VAL A 183 -12.84 -8.63 -3.61
N ALA A 184 -13.12 -9.76 -2.95
CA ALA A 184 -13.00 -9.89 -1.50
C ALA A 184 -11.55 -9.74 -1.03
N LYS A 185 -10.59 -10.41 -1.69
CA LYS A 185 -9.15 -10.27 -1.40
C LYS A 185 -8.69 -8.83 -1.58
N ASP A 186 -9.04 -8.20 -2.69
CA ASP A 186 -8.68 -6.82 -2.99
C ASP A 186 -9.28 -5.84 -1.97
N ALA A 187 -10.56 -6.00 -1.63
CA ALA A 187 -11.22 -5.14 -0.66
C ALA A 187 -10.61 -5.30 0.74
N MET A 188 -10.33 -6.54 1.16
CA MET A 188 -9.67 -6.82 2.43
C MET A 188 -8.25 -6.22 2.46
N LYS A 189 -7.48 -6.43 1.39
CA LYS A 189 -6.13 -5.87 1.25
C LYS A 189 -6.15 -4.34 1.34
N GLY A 190 -7.05 -3.69 0.62
CA GLY A 190 -7.21 -2.24 0.67
C GLY A 190 -7.54 -1.74 2.08
N ALA A 191 -8.41 -2.44 2.81
CA ALA A 191 -8.74 -2.08 4.19
C ALA A 191 -7.55 -2.24 5.14
N ILE A 192 -6.79 -3.35 5.03
CA ILE A 192 -5.58 -3.61 5.82
C ILE A 192 -4.51 -2.55 5.55
N GLU A 193 -4.23 -2.24 4.29
CA GLU A 193 -3.30 -1.18 3.92
C GLU A 193 -3.76 0.19 4.44
N GLY A 194 -5.07 0.46 4.38
CA GLY A 194 -5.66 1.68 4.94
C GLY A 194 -5.43 1.81 6.43
N ALA A 195 -5.68 0.73 7.19
CA ALA A 195 -5.41 0.67 8.62
C ALA A 195 -3.93 0.90 8.95
N ARG A 196 -3.03 0.27 8.17
CA ARG A 196 -1.59 0.43 8.35
C ARG A 196 -1.15 1.87 8.12
N LYS A 197 -1.70 2.55 7.11
CA LYS A 197 -1.36 3.95 6.81
C LYS A 197 -1.76 4.92 7.90
N THR A 198 -2.83 4.64 8.62
CA THR A 198 -3.35 5.50 9.68
C THR A 198 -3.08 4.99 11.08
N GLU A 199 -2.32 3.89 11.21
CA GLU A 199 -2.04 3.20 12.47
C GLU A 199 -3.32 2.79 13.24
N ALA A 200 -4.43 2.62 12.51
CA ALA A 200 -5.69 2.14 13.09
C ALA A 200 -5.56 0.68 13.55
N ASP A 201 -6.41 0.23 14.49
CA ASP A 201 -6.40 -1.16 14.96
C ASP A 201 -6.73 -2.09 13.79
N ALA A 202 -5.68 -2.74 13.27
CA ALA A 202 -5.78 -3.63 12.12
C ALA A 202 -6.82 -4.74 12.35
N ALA A 203 -6.99 -5.23 13.58
CA ALA A 203 -7.96 -6.28 13.86
C ALA A 203 -9.40 -5.76 13.73
N GLU A 204 -9.67 -4.54 14.20
CA GLU A 204 -10.98 -3.91 14.07
C GLU A 204 -11.32 -3.59 12.61
N VAL A 205 -10.37 -3.01 11.87
CA VAL A 205 -10.54 -2.71 10.45
C VAL A 205 -10.74 -3.99 9.63
N THR A 206 -9.93 -5.03 9.87
CA THR A 206 -10.07 -6.31 9.16
C THR A 206 -11.41 -6.96 9.47
N LYS A 207 -11.90 -6.88 10.72
CA LYS A 207 -13.22 -7.35 11.10
C LYS A 207 -14.32 -6.61 10.33
N GLY A 208 -14.30 -5.28 10.33
CA GLY A 208 -15.27 -4.46 9.61
C GLY A 208 -15.22 -4.70 8.10
N ALA A 209 -14.03 -4.90 7.54
CA ALA A 209 -13.86 -5.24 6.15
C ALA A 209 -14.46 -6.61 5.81
N ALA A 210 -14.28 -7.63 6.67
CA ALA A 210 -14.90 -8.94 6.48
C ALA A 210 -16.44 -8.85 6.51
N GLU A 211 -17.00 -8.10 7.46
CA GLU A 211 -18.44 -7.83 7.55
C GLU A 211 -18.94 -7.12 6.27
N GLY A 212 -18.25 -6.07 5.84
CA GLY A 212 -18.57 -5.34 4.62
C GLY A 212 -18.46 -6.19 3.35
N ILE A 213 -17.45 -7.04 3.21
CA ILE A 213 -17.29 -7.98 2.09
C ILE A 213 -18.49 -8.92 1.99
N ILE A 214 -18.88 -9.52 3.12
CA ILE A 214 -20.02 -10.45 3.19
C ILE A 214 -21.31 -9.72 2.81
N GLU A 215 -21.54 -8.52 3.36
CA GLU A 215 -22.72 -7.71 3.06
C GLU A 215 -22.76 -7.25 1.60
N GLY A 216 -21.65 -6.75 1.07
CA GLY A 216 -21.54 -6.27 -0.30
C GLY A 216 -21.80 -7.38 -1.31
N THR A 217 -21.23 -8.57 -1.04
CA THR A 217 -21.47 -9.77 -1.86
C THR A 217 -22.93 -10.19 -1.84
N LYS A 218 -23.61 -10.16 -0.68
CA LYS A 218 -25.04 -10.46 -0.57
C LYS A 218 -25.90 -9.47 -1.35
N GLN A 219 -25.58 -8.18 -1.27
CA GLN A 219 -26.35 -7.14 -1.96
C GLN A 219 -26.17 -7.18 -3.48
N ALA A 220 -25.11 -7.80 -4.00
CA ALA A 220 -24.84 -7.88 -5.42
C ALA A 220 -25.65 -8.94 -6.21
N GLY A 221 -26.41 -9.86 -5.57
CA GLY A 221 -27.37 -10.72 -6.30
C GLY A 221 -27.66 -12.13 -5.74
N ALA A 222 -28.59 -12.85 -6.40
CA ALA A 222 -29.37 -14.01 -5.93
C ALA A 222 -28.62 -15.34 -5.62
N LYS A 223 -27.30 -15.45 -5.86
CA LYS A 223 -26.46 -16.60 -5.43
C LYS A 223 -25.73 -16.32 -4.10
N ALA A 224 -26.31 -15.43 -3.30
CA ALA A 224 -25.68 -14.73 -2.20
C ALA A 224 -25.08 -15.60 -1.09
N ALA A 225 -25.62 -16.79 -0.81
CA ALA A 225 -25.15 -17.61 0.31
C ALA A 225 -23.79 -18.28 -0.01
N ASP A 226 -23.74 -19.09 -1.07
CA ASP A 226 -22.53 -19.81 -1.46
C ASP A 226 -21.38 -18.86 -1.84
N LEU A 227 -21.71 -17.74 -2.50
CA LEU A 227 -20.70 -16.74 -2.85
C LEU A 227 -20.23 -15.92 -1.64
N ALA A 228 -21.10 -15.64 -0.67
CA ALA A 228 -20.67 -14.95 0.55
C ALA A 228 -19.81 -15.85 1.45
N GLU A 229 -20.00 -17.18 1.41
CA GLU A 229 -19.08 -18.12 2.05
C GLU A 229 -17.68 -18.03 1.42
N HIS A 230 -17.57 -18.07 0.09
CA HIS A 230 -16.28 -17.86 -0.59
C HIS A 230 -15.69 -16.47 -0.36
N ALA A 231 -16.52 -15.44 -0.29
CA ALA A 231 -16.07 -14.09 0.06
C ALA A 231 -15.50 -14.04 1.49
N ALA A 232 -16.15 -14.74 2.43
CA ALA A 232 -15.70 -14.83 3.82
C ALA A 232 -14.40 -15.63 3.95
N GLU A 233 -14.24 -16.74 3.21
CA GLU A 233 -13.00 -17.51 3.12
C GLU A 233 -11.86 -16.67 2.53
N ALA A 234 -12.12 -15.98 1.42
CA ALA A 234 -11.16 -15.08 0.77
C ALA A 234 -10.72 -13.93 1.69
N ALA A 235 -11.68 -13.31 2.39
CA ALA A 235 -11.42 -12.30 3.41
C ALA A 235 -10.54 -12.85 4.56
N LEU A 236 -10.83 -14.06 5.03
CA LEU A 236 -10.04 -14.72 6.08
C LEU A 236 -8.61 -15.05 5.62
N ASP A 237 -8.44 -15.47 4.37
CA ASP A 237 -7.13 -15.70 3.80
C ASP A 237 -6.29 -14.43 3.72
N SER A 238 -6.89 -13.32 3.25
CA SER A 238 -6.22 -12.02 3.23
C SER A 238 -5.95 -11.45 4.62
N ALA A 239 -6.81 -11.73 5.61
CA ALA A 239 -6.61 -11.29 6.99
C ALA A 239 -5.32 -11.84 7.63
N LYS A 240 -4.75 -12.93 7.09
CA LYS A 240 -3.44 -13.46 7.54
C LYS A 240 -2.32 -12.43 7.42
N GLU A 241 -2.43 -11.50 6.46
CA GLU A 241 -1.47 -10.39 6.29
C GLU A 241 -1.54 -9.37 7.42
N ALA A 242 -2.66 -9.29 8.17
CA ALA A 242 -2.83 -8.41 9.32
C ALA A 242 -2.46 -9.06 10.67
N GLY A 243 -2.15 -10.37 10.68
CA GLY A 243 -1.72 -11.11 11.87
C GLY A 243 -2.82 -11.84 12.63
N ASP A 244 -2.43 -12.61 13.65
CA ASP A 244 -3.28 -13.61 14.31
C ASP A 244 -4.56 -13.04 14.94
N LYS A 245 -4.48 -11.86 15.59
CA LYS A 245 -5.65 -11.19 16.18
C LYS A 245 -6.70 -10.85 15.11
N ALA A 246 -6.25 -10.38 13.94
CA ALA A 246 -7.14 -10.06 12.83
C ALA A 246 -7.80 -11.34 12.27
N VAL A 247 -7.00 -12.39 12.09
CA VAL A 247 -7.49 -13.71 11.68
C VAL A 247 -8.57 -14.23 12.62
N ASP A 248 -8.37 -14.15 13.94
CA ASP A 248 -9.33 -14.64 14.92
C ASP A 248 -10.63 -13.83 14.94
N MET A 249 -10.55 -12.50 14.75
CA MET A 249 -11.75 -11.67 14.59
C MET A 249 -12.53 -12.04 13.33
N VAL A 250 -11.84 -12.22 12.20
CA VAL A 250 -12.49 -12.61 10.93
C VAL A 250 -13.10 -14.00 11.03
N LYS A 251 -12.44 -14.98 11.66
CA LYS A 251 -13.04 -16.30 11.94
C LYS A 251 -14.35 -16.18 12.71
N GLY A 252 -14.42 -15.27 13.68
CA GLY A 252 -15.66 -14.99 14.43
C GLY A 252 -16.78 -14.49 13.52
N VAL A 253 -16.47 -13.57 12.60
CA VAL A 253 -17.41 -13.06 11.59
C VAL A 253 -17.88 -14.17 10.66
N VAL A 254 -16.95 -14.96 10.11
CA VAL A 254 -17.27 -16.08 9.21
C VAL A 254 -18.16 -17.10 9.90
N LYS A 255 -17.82 -17.49 11.15
CA LYS A 255 -18.59 -18.46 11.91
C LYS A 255 -20.02 -17.96 12.18
N GLY A 256 -20.17 -16.72 12.65
CA GLY A 256 -21.49 -16.12 12.89
C GLY A 256 -22.33 -16.03 11.62
N PHE A 257 -21.69 -15.74 10.48
CA PHE A 257 -22.36 -15.77 9.18
C PHE A 257 -22.87 -17.17 8.81
N LEU A 258 -22.03 -18.19 8.91
CA LEU A 258 -22.41 -19.57 8.58
C LEU A 258 -23.53 -20.11 9.48
N GLU A 259 -23.48 -19.79 10.78
CA GLU A 259 -24.55 -20.14 11.73
C GLU A 259 -25.88 -19.47 11.34
N ALA A 260 -25.87 -18.19 10.98
CA ALA A 260 -27.07 -17.48 10.54
C ALA A 260 -27.65 -18.04 9.22
N VAL A 261 -26.79 -18.42 8.27
CA VAL A 261 -27.23 -19.09 7.02
C VAL A 261 -27.87 -20.43 7.33
N LYS A 262 -27.26 -21.23 8.22
CA LYS A 262 -27.79 -22.53 8.61
C LYS A 262 -29.17 -22.41 9.26
N GLU A 263 -29.36 -21.46 10.18
CA GLU A 263 -30.65 -21.22 10.83
C GLU A 263 -31.75 -20.83 9.82
N VAL A 264 -31.42 -19.99 8.83
CA VAL A 264 -32.36 -19.62 7.76
C VAL A 264 -32.74 -20.81 6.87
N LEU A 265 -31.78 -21.71 6.59
CA LEU A 265 -32.04 -22.92 5.80
C LEU A 265 -32.86 -23.97 6.55
N GLU A 266 -32.67 -24.09 7.87
CA GLU A 266 -33.46 -24.98 8.72
C GLU A 266 -34.91 -24.49 8.85
N LYS A 267 -35.12 -23.17 9.05
CA LYS A 267 -36.47 -22.57 9.10
C LYS A 267 -37.26 -22.63 7.79
N LYS A 268 -36.61 -22.85 6.64
CA LYS A 268 -37.28 -23.02 5.33
C LYS A 268 -37.73 -24.46 5.06
N LYS A 269 -37.31 -25.41 5.90
CA LYS A 269 -37.68 -26.83 5.77
C LYS A 269 -38.87 -27.24 6.65
N GLU A 270 -39.25 -26.40 7.60
CA GLU A 270 -40.50 -26.48 8.38
C GLU A 270 -41.65 -25.79 7.65
#